data_AF-A0A1F4V6H9-F1
#
_entry.id   AF-A0A1F4V6H9-F1
#
_cell.length_a   1.000
_cell.length_b   1.000
_cell.length_c   1.000
_cell.angle_alpha   90.00
_cell.angle_beta   90.00
_cell.angle_gamma   90.00
#
_symmetry.space_group_name_H-M   'P 1'
#
loop_
_entity.id
_entity.type
_entity.pdbx_description
1 polymer ?
#
loop_
_entity_poly.entity_id
_entity_poly.type
_entity_poly.pdbx_seq_one_letter_code
_entity_poly.pdbx_strand_id
1 'polypeptide(L)'
;MVENHKSKLKNITRKEVQTMFNSMKSLRKMRTFLGPNDGGFTLVELLIVIVIIGILAGVVIGVLNPVQQQNRARDGTLRSAISKAALAGKSLFVSSPRNTQRAPTYQEFAGSVGTLDVANSDCDDNVGGPGVTGSCLFRVTALDTPTNCDATNYNGVAAPGAQCSFVYYKSPTLFRIGVRGFATPERLFVYSFEESATGAIIEGFWACPTTFAIATSPSSPTCDRV
;
A
#
# COMPACT_ATOMS: atom_id res chain seq x y z
N MET A 1 -19.28 -16.09 5.77
CA MET A 1 -19.23 -16.25 7.25
C MET A 1 -18.69 -15.03 8.01
N VAL A 2 -17.83 -14.17 7.43
CA VAL A 2 -17.21 -13.01 8.13
C VAL A 2 -18.17 -11.85 8.42
N GLU A 3 -19.20 -11.67 7.59
CA GLU A 3 -20.15 -10.55 7.70
C GLU A 3 -21.08 -10.65 8.92
N ASN A 4 -21.43 -11.88 9.30
CA ASN A 4 -22.27 -12.14 10.48
C ASN A 4 -21.55 -11.79 11.80
N HIS A 5 -20.21 -11.87 11.82
CA HIS A 5 -19.43 -11.59 13.02
C HIS A 5 -19.26 -10.08 13.29
N LYS A 6 -19.09 -9.27 12.22
CA LYS A 6 -19.03 -7.80 12.32
C LYS A 6 -20.38 -7.18 12.74
N SER A 7 -21.48 -7.74 12.23
CA SER A 7 -22.85 -7.38 12.63
C SER A 7 -23.07 -7.58 14.14
N LYS A 8 -22.64 -8.73 14.67
CA LYS A 8 -22.77 -9.06 16.10
C LYS A 8 -22.00 -8.09 17.00
N LEU A 9 -20.77 -7.73 16.62
CA LEU A 9 -19.92 -6.79 17.35
C LEU A 9 -20.50 -5.36 17.38
N LYS A 10 -21.08 -4.90 16.26
CA LYS A 10 -21.71 -3.56 16.17
C LYS A 10 -22.97 -3.42 17.05
N ASN A 11 -23.69 -4.52 17.24
CA ASN A 11 -24.89 -4.54 18.09
C ASN A 11 -24.57 -4.62 19.59
N ILE A 12 -23.45 -5.26 19.96
CA ILE A 12 -22.98 -5.32 21.34
C ILE A 12 -22.50 -3.94 21.81
N THR A 13 -21.67 -3.27 21.01
CA THR A 13 -21.17 -1.90 21.34
C THR A 13 -22.30 -0.87 21.43
N ARG A 14 -23.35 -0.97 20.58
CA ARG A 14 -24.55 -0.13 20.71
C ARG A 14 -25.30 -0.35 22.03
N LYS A 15 -25.44 -1.59 22.49
CA LYS A 15 -26.14 -1.89 23.74
C LYS A 15 -25.39 -1.36 24.96
N GLU A 16 -24.06 -1.52 25.00
CA GLU A 16 -23.24 -1.02 26.11
C GLU A 16 -23.25 0.51 26.17
N VAL A 17 -23.12 1.19 25.03
CA VAL A 17 -23.20 2.65 24.94
C VAL A 17 -24.57 3.17 25.39
N GLN A 18 -25.65 2.48 25.03
CA GLN A 18 -27.01 2.86 25.46
C GLN A 18 -27.22 2.70 26.97
N THR A 19 -26.67 1.62 27.56
CA THR A 19 -26.72 1.39 29.01
C THR A 19 -25.95 2.47 29.76
N MET A 20 -24.77 2.86 29.27
CA MET A 20 -24.00 3.97 29.85
C MET A 20 -24.74 5.30 29.73
N PHE A 21 -25.40 5.57 28.60
CA PHE A 21 -26.19 6.78 28.42
C PHE A 21 -27.37 6.88 29.39
N ASN A 22 -28.05 5.76 29.65
CA ASN A 22 -29.13 5.68 30.62
C ASN A 22 -28.64 5.91 32.06
N SER A 23 -27.46 5.40 32.42
CA SER A 23 -26.82 5.66 33.72
C SER A 23 -26.39 7.12 33.88
N MET A 24 -25.85 7.75 32.82
CA MET A 24 -25.50 9.18 32.84
C MET A 24 -26.72 10.11 32.96
N LYS A 25 -27.86 9.72 32.40
CA LYS A 25 -29.13 10.46 32.54
C LYS A 25 -29.62 10.47 34.00
N SER A 26 -29.38 9.39 34.74
CA SER A 26 -29.71 9.30 36.17
C SER A 26 -28.83 10.21 37.03
N LEU A 27 -27.53 10.31 36.70
CA LEU A 27 -26.58 11.18 37.41
C LEU A 27 -26.80 12.68 37.16
N ARG A 28 -27.37 13.07 36.01
CA ARG A 28 -27.72 14.46 35.71
C ARG A 28 -28.88 14.98 36.56
N LYS A 29 -29.75 14.10 37.05
CA LYS A 29 -30.90 14.46 37.91
C LYS A 29 -30.48 14.89 39.33
N MET A 30 -29.25 14.58 39.73
CA MET A 30 -28.71 14.92 41.05
C MET A 30 -27.89 16.22 41.06
N ARG A 31 -27.53 16.76 39.89
CA ARG A 31 -26.72 17.98 39.77
C ARG A 31 -27.51 19.28 39.95
N THR A 32 -28.83 19.20 40.05
CA THR A 32 -29.74 20.34 40.29
C THR A 32 -29.64 20.94 41.69
N PHE A 33 -28.76 20.42 42.57
CA PHE A 33 -28.52 20.95 43.92
C PHE A 33 -27.30 21.87 44.05
N LEU A 34 -26.53 22.10 42.99
CA LEU A 34 -25.38 23.00 43.03
C LEU A 34 -25.70 24.23 42.16
N GLY A 35 -26.27 25.25 42.82
CA GLY A 35 -26.71 26.51 42.21
C GLY A 35 -25.58 27.35 41.59
N PRO A 36 -25.92 28.34 40.75
CA PRO A 36 -24.97 29.08 39.95
C PRO A 36 -24.32 30.19 40.78
N ASN A 37 -22.98 30.20 40.85
CA ASN A 37 -22.22 31.35 41.34
C ASN A 37 -21.05 31.61 40.38
N ASP A 38 -20.98 32.85 39.92
CA ASP A 38 -20.02 33.38 38.96
C ASP A 38 -18.57 33.34 39.47
N GLY A 39 -17.64 33.00 38.56
CA GLY A 39 -16.29 33.57 38.57
C GLY A 39 -15.13 32.75 39.14
N GLY A 40 -14.95 31.48 38.76
CA GLY A 40 -13.70 30.77 39.01
C GLY A 40 -13.63 29.38 38.37
N PHE A 41 -12.47 28.99 37.83
CA PHE A 41 -12.22 27.68 37.23
C PHE A 41 -12.37 26.61 38.32
N THR A 42 -13.54 26.00 38.42
CA THR A 42 -13.79 25.03 39.49
C THR A 42 -13.05 23.72 39.20
N LEU A 43 -12.59 23.03 40.25
CA LEU A 43 -12.06 21.65 40.11
C LEU A 43 -13.07 20.72 39.42
N VAL A 44 -14.37 20.97 39.63
CA VAL A 44 -15.47 20.23 39.02
C VAL A 44 -15.58 20.50 37.51
N GLU A 45 -15.32 21.73 37.06
CA GLU A 45 -15.23 22.05 35.62
C GLU A 45 -14.07 21.32 34.95
N LEU A 46 -12.89 21.35 35.55
CA LEU A 46 -11.73 20.65 34.98
C LEU A 46 -11.98 19.13 34.96
N LEU A 47 -12.60 18.59 36.01
CA LEU A 47 -12.95 17.17 36.11
C LEU A 47 -13.95 16.73 35.03
N ILE A 48 -15.01 17.49 34.77
CA ILE A 48 -15.95 17.09 33.71
C ILE A 48 -15.32 17.17 32.31
N VAL A 49 -14.40 18.12 32.08
CA VAL A 49 -13.71 18.28 30.80
C VAL A 49 -12.84 17.05 30.50
N ILE A 50 -12.02 16.60 31.45
CA ILE A 50 -11.17 15.40 31.23
C ILE A 50 -12.02 14.14 31.02
N VAL A 51 -13.19 14.03 31.67
CA VAL A 51 -14.13 12.93 31.46
C VAL A 51 -14.73 12.98 30.05
N ILE A 52 -15.17 14.15 29.60
CA ILE A 52 -15.71 14.33 28.24
C ILE A 52 -14.64 14.04 27.19
N ILE A 53 -13.42 14.57 27.36
CA ILE A 53 -12.29 14.30 26.45
C ILE A 53 -11.97 12.80 26.43
N GLY A 54 -11.99 12.11 27.58
CA GLY A 54 -11.77 10.67 27.67
C GLY A 54 -12.80 9.85 26.89
N ILE A 55 -14.09 10.19 27.01
CA ILE A 55 -15.16 9.51 26.26
C ILE A 55 -15.02 9.78 24.74
N LEU A 56 -14.79 11.04 24.35
CA LEU A 56 -14.64 11.40 22.94
C LEU A 56 -13.42 10.71 22.31
N ALA A 57 -12.28 10.67 23.00
CA ALA A 57 -11.08 9.98 22.54
C ALA A 57 -11.33 8.47 22.32
N GLY A 58 -12.06 7.82 23.25
CA GLY A 58 -12.42 6.41 23.11
C GLY A 58 -13.28 6.12 21.88
N VAL A 59 -14.28 6.97 21.59
CA VAL A 59 -15.14 6.80 20.41
C VAL A 59 -14.37 7.00 19.12
N VAL A 60 -13.50 8.01 19.05
CA VAL A 60 -12.71 8.32 17.84
C VAL A 60 -11.79 7.15 17.45
N ILE A 61 -11.09 6.55 18.42
CA ILE A 61 -10.23 5.37 18.16
C ILE A 61 -11.06 4.15 17.74
N GLY A 62 -12.28 4.01 18.24
CA GLY A 62 -13.18 2.93 17.83
C GLY A 62 -13.71 3.05 16.39
N VAL A 63 -13.84 4.28 15.87
CA VAL A 63 -14.36 4.56 14.52
C VAL A 63 -13.25 4.64 13.48
N LEU A 64 -12.12 5.26 13.82
CA LEU A 64 -10.96 5.32 12.95
C LEU A 64 -10.23 3.99 13.02
N ASN A 65 -10.00 3.35 11.88
CA ASN A 65 -9.05 2.26 11.79
C ASN A 65 -7.68 2.86 11.41
N PRO A 66 -6.83 3.23 12.40
CA PRO A 66 -5.57 3.92 12.13
C PRO A 66 -4.65 3.09 11.23
N VAL A 67 -4.72 1.76 11.34
CA VAL A 67 -3.94 0.84 10.51
C VAL A 67 -4.33 0.98 9.04
N GLN A 68 -5.63 1.02 8.73
CA GLN A 68 -6.09 1.18 7.36
C GLN A 68 -5.72 2.55 6.78
N GLN A 69 -5.74 3.59 7.61
CA GLN A 69 -5.32 4.92 7.18
C GLN A 69 -3.82 4.99 6.89
N GLN A 70 -2.99 4.37 7.74
CA GLN A 70 -1.55 4.25 7.52
C GLN A 70 -1.24 3.42 6.27
N ASN A 71 -1.94 2.30 6.05
CA ASN A 71 -1.77 1.46 4.86
C ASN A 71 -2.08 2.23 3.57
N ARG A 72 -3.16 3.04 3.55
CA ARG A 72 -3.48 3.91 2.42
C ARG A 72 -2.40 4.95 2.15
N ALA A 73 -1.81 5.52 3.20
CA ALA A 73 -0.72 6.48 3.06
C ALA A 73 0.54 5.80 2.47
N ARG A 74 0.89 4.61 2.98
CA ARG A 74 2.00 3.80 2.45
C ARG A 74 1.78 3.41 0.99
N ASP A 75 0.56 2.99 0.63
CA ASP A 75 0.19 2.72 -0.76
C ASP A 75 0.33 3.95 -1.67
N GLY A 76 0.01 5.13 -1.16
CA GLY A 76 0.24 6.39 -1.88
C GLY A 76 1.72 6.60 -2.20
N THR A 77 2.60 6.37 -1.22
CA THR A 77 4.05 6.44 -1.41
C THR A 77 4.56 5.38 -2.39
N LEU A 78 4.10 4.12 -2.26
CA LEU A 78 4.45 3.03 -3.17
C LEU A 78 4.02 3.32 -4.60
N ARG A 79 2.81 3.87 -4.80
CA ARG A 79 2.30 4.28 -6.11
C ARG A 79 3.13 5.40 -6.72
N SER A 80 3.59 6.36 -5.92
CA SER A 80 4.50 7.40 -6.41
C SER A 80 5.86 6.81 -6.80
N ALA A 81 6.40 5.91 -5.98
CA ALA A 81 7.66 5.24 -6.26
C ALA A 81 7.60 4.42 -7.55
N ILE A 82 6.58 3.58 -7.71
CA ILE A 82 6.40 2.79 -8.95
C ILE A 82 6.16 3.67 -10.17
N SER A 83 5.50 4.83 -10.06
CA SER A 83 5.36 5.76 -11.19
C SER A 83 6.69 6.37 -11.63
N LYS A 84 7.55 6.77 -10.69
CA LYS A 84 8.91 7.26 -11.00
C LYS A 84 9.74 6.17 -11.65
N ALA A 85 9.68 4.98 -11.05
CA ALA A 85 10.32 3.77 -11.49
C ALA A 85 9.87 3.37 -12.90
N ALA A 86 8.56 3.39 -13.17
CA ALA A 86 7.97 3.12 -14.47
C ALA A 86 8.43 4.12 -15.53
N LEU A 87 8.42 5.42 -15.22
CA LEU A 87 8.85 6.46 -16.16
C LEU A 87 10.31 6.30 -16.54
N ALA A 88 11.19 6.06 -15.56
CA ALA A 88 12.61 5.86 -15.81
C ALA A 88 12.88 4.56 -16.58
N GLY A 89 12.23 3.47 -16.19
CA GLY A 89 12.41 2.19 -16.87
C GLY A 89 11.89 2.23 -18.31
N LYS A 90 10.73 2.83 -18.54
CA LYS A 90 10.17 3.04 -19.88
C LYS A 90 11.05 3.97 -20.73
N SER A 91 11.51 5.09 -20.19
CA SER A 91 12.31 6.04 -20.98
C SER A 91 13.59 5.38 -21.48
N LEU A 92 14.24 4.57 -20.65
CA LEU A 92 15.41 3.78 -21.02
C LEU A 92 15.05 2.64 -22.00
N PHE A 93 13.91 1.98 -21.80
CA PHE A 93 13.42 0.95 -22.72
C PHE A 93 13.18 1.52 -24.14
N VAL A 94 12.54 2.68 -24.25
CA VAL A 94 12.17 3.31 -25.53
C VAL A 94 13.33 4.08 -26.18
N SER A 95 14.24 4.68 -25.39
CA SER A 95 15.35 5.49 -25.91
C SER A 95 16.53 4.68 -26.43
N SER A 96 16.54 3.36 -26.22
CA SER A 96 17.58 2.47 -26.74
C SER A 96 17.62 2.54 -28.28
N PRO A 97 18.70 3.00 -28.92
CA PRO A 97 18.75 3.18 -30.36
C PRO A 97 18.71 1.81 -31.05
N ARG A 98 17.59 1.50 -31.70
CA ARG A 98 17.41 0.39 -32.67
C ARG A 98 17.73 -1.02 -32.12
N ASN A 99 16.68 -1.75 -31.74
CA ASN A 99 16.66 -3.23 -31.76
C ASN A 99 17.69 -3.98 -30.88
N THR A 100 18.13 -3.42 -29.74
CA THR A 100 18.78 -4.27 -28.71
C THR A 100 17.88 -4.58 -27.52
N GLN A 101 16.70 -3.95 -27.39
CA GLN A 101 15.67 -4.33 -26.41
C GLN A 101 16.26 -4.47 -25.00
N ARG A 102 17.15 -3.53 -24.69
CA ARG A 102 17.96 -3.53 -23.49
C ARG A 102 17.08 -3.06 -22.34
N ALA A 103 16.99 -3.86 -21.27
CA ALA A 103 16.39 -3.38 -20.04
C ALA A 103 17.34 -2.42 -19.31
N PRO A 104 16.77 -1.48 -18.53
CA PRO A 104 17.52 -0.70 -17.57
C PRO A 104 18.31 -1.61 -16.61
N THR A 105 19.59 -1.33 -16.43
CA THR A 105 20.36 -1.87 -15.29
C THR A 105 19.87 -1.26 -13.98
N TYR A 106 20.15 -1.92 -12.86
CA TYR A 106 19.79 -1.36 -11.54
C TYR A 106 20.43 0.02 -11.29
N GLN A 107 21.64 0.26 -11.81
CA GLN A 107 22.34 1.54 -11.65
C GLN A 107 21.65 2.68 -12.41
N GLU A 108 21.17 2.41 -13.62
CA GLU A 108 20.38 3.38 -14.40
C GLU A 108 19.04 3.68 -13.71
N PHE A 109 18.49 2.70 -12.99
CA PHE A 109 17.27 2.86 -12.21
C PHE A 109 17.48 3.69 -10.94
N ALA A 110 18.60 3.46 -10.24
CA ALA A 110 18.94 4.15 -8.99
C ALA A 110 19.00 5.67 -9.13
N GLY A 111 19.42 6.18 -10.30
CA GLY A 111 19.42 7.61 -10.60
C GLY A 111 18.04 8.29 -10.56
N SER A 112 16.95 7.52 -10.63
CA SER A 112 15.58 8.05 -10.72
C SER A 112 14.69 7.74 -9.52
N VAL A 113 14.93 6.62 -8.83
CA VAL A 113 14.09 6.14 -7.72
C VAL A 113 14.80 6.28 -6.36
N GLY A 114 16.12 6.51 -6.36
CA GLY A 114 16.94 6.67 -5.17
C GLY A 114 17.84 5.47 -4.92
N THR A 115 18.35 5.36 -3.70
CA THR A 115 19.26 4.27 -3.32
C THR A 115 18.56 2.92 -3.39
N LEU A 116 19.09 2.03 -4.21
CA LEU A 116 18.57 0.68 -4.40
C LEU A 116 19.43 -0.34 -3.66
N ASP A 117 18.78 -1.39 -3.18
CA ASP A 117 19.39 -2.62 -2.67
C ASP A 117 18.98 -3.76 -3.60
N VAL A 118 19.95 -4.33 -4.32
CA VAL A 118 19.71 -5.34 -5.36
C VAL A 118 19.45 -6.68 -4.70
N ALA A 119 18.28 -7.26 -4.95
CA ALA A 119 17.86 -8.52 -4.32
C ALA A 119 18.20 -9.77 -5.15
N ASN A 120 18.46 -9.63 -6.46
CA ASN A 120 19.02 -10.69 -7.32
C ASN A 120 20.00 -10.15 -8.37
N SER A 121 20.94 -10.98 -8.81
CA SER A 121 21.95 -10.61 -9.83
C SER A 121 21.36 -10.37 -11.22
N ASP A 122 20.10 -10.77 -11.47
CA ASP A 122 19.40 -10.50 -12.73
C ASP A 122 19.22 -8.99 -13.01
N CYS A 123 19.47 -8.15 -12.00
CA CYS A 123 19.47 -6.69 -12.08
C CYS A 123 20.79 -6.08 -12.56
N ASP A 124 21.90 -6.83 -12.49
CA ASP A 124 23.26 -6.37 -12.82
C ASP A 124 23.56 -6.48 -14.31
N ASP A 125 22.79 -7.33 -14.99
CA ASP A 125 23.17 -7.84 -16.28
C ASP A 125 22.56 -7.03 -17.44
N ASN A 126 23.42 -6.17 -17.99
CA ASN A 126 23.54 -6.02 -19.44
C ASN A 126 23.95 -7.34 -20.14
N VAL A 127 24.02 -8.48 -19.43
CA VAL A 127 24.34 -9.80 -19.95
C VAL A 127 23.11 -10.36 -20.64
N GLY A 128 22.87 -9.80 -21.80
CA GLY A 128 22.16 -10.48 -22.84
C GLY A 128 21.86 -9.45 -23.90
N GLY A 129 22.43 -9.73 -25.07
CA GLY A 129 22.07 -9.03 -26.29
C GLY A 129 20.56 -9.13 -26.59
N PRO A 130 20.15 -8.74 -27.79
CA PRO A 130 18.75 -8.77 -28.19
C PRO A 130 18.10 -10.14 -27.87
N GLY A 131 17.01 -10.15 -27.08
CA GLY A 131 16.21 -11.34 -26.81
C GLY A 131 16.17 -11.90 -25.37
N VAL A 132 16.89 -11.35 -24.39
CA VAL A 132 16.84 -11.85 -22.99
C VAL A 132 15.52 -11.51 -22.31
N THR A 133 14.85 -12.54 -21.79
CA THR A 133 13.64 -12.45 -20.97
C THR A 133 13.99 -12.78 -19.51
N GLY A 134 13.64 -11.90 -18.56
CA GLY A 134 13.98 -12.11 -17.15
C GLY A 134 13.33 -11.11 -16.20
N SER A 135 13.37 -11.43 -14.91
CA SER A 135 12.84 -10.60 -13.82
C SER A 135 13.96 -10.14 -12.89
N CYS A 136 14.09 -8.83 -12.71
CA CYS A 136 14.97 -8.24 -11.70
C CYS A 136 14.17 -7.88 -10.45
N LEU A 137 14.77 -8.11 -9.29
CA LEU A 137 14.24 -7.85 -7.97
C LEU A 137 15.14 -6.86 -7.24
N PHE A 138 14.59 -5.74 -6.80
CA PHE A 138 15.33 -4.73 -6.07
C PHE A 138 14.46 -4.07 -4.98
N ARG A 139 15.09 -3.49 -3.97
CA ARG A 139 14.44 -2.71 -2.92
C ARG A 139 14.88 -1.26 -3.03
N VAL A 140 14.02 -0.36 -2.56
CA VAL A 140 14.37 1.06 -2.38
C VAL A 140 14.58 1.26 -0.89
N THR A 141 15.79 1.60 -0.46
CA THR A 141 16.18 1.54 0.96
C THR A 141 15.38 2.49 1.86
N ALA A 142 14.87 3.59 1.29
CA ALA A 142 14.06 4.58 2.01
C ALA A 142 12.55 4.32 1.96
N LEU A 143 12.12 3.14 1.48
CA LEU A 143 10.72 2.84 1.24
C LEU A 143 10.27 1.54 1.91
N ASP A 144 9.31 1.66 2.82
CA ASP A 144 8.69 0.50 3.44
C ASP A 144 7.80 -0.24 2.43
N THR A 145 8.07 -1.53 2.24
CA THR A 145 7.20 -2.46 1.51
C THR A 145 6.59 -3.48 2.47
N PRO A 146 5.50 -4.18 2.08
CA PRO A 146 4.93 -5.25 2.89
C PRO A 146 5.97 -6.31 3.26
N THR A 147 5.77 -7.01 4.38
CA THR A 147 6.62 -8.13 4.80
C THR A 147 5.99 -9.47 4.41
N ASN A 148 6.75 -10.57 4.52
CA ASN A 148 6.30 -11.92 4.21
C ASN A 148 5.93 -12.12 2.73
N CYS A 149 6.77 -11.61 1.85
CA CYS A 149 6.76 -12.04 0.45
C CYS A 149 7.51 -13.37 0.32
N ASP A 150 6.86 -14.36 -0.29
CA ASP A 150 7.52 -15.56 -0.78
C ASP A 150 8.30 -15.26 -2.08
N ALA A 151 9.05 -16.24 -2.58
CA ALA A 151 9.84 -16.10 -3.81
C ALA A 151 8.99 -15.73 -5.03
N THR A 152 7.76 -16.25 -5.11
CA THR A 152 6.82 -16.04 -6.22
C THR A 152 6.05 -14.72 -6.14
N ASN A 153 6.07 -14.04 -4.99
CA ASN A 153 5.37 -12.78 -4.74
C ASN A 153 6.34 -11.63 -4.37
N TYR A 154 7.57 -11.75 -4.90
CA TYR A 154 8.62 -10.73 -5.07
C TYR A 154 9.59 -10.54 -3.93
N ASN A 155 10.09 -11.64 -3.38
CA ASN A 155 11.28 -11.64 -2.54
C ASN A 155 12.43 -12.37 -3.26
N GLY A 156 13.59 -11.73 -3.42
CA GLY A 156 14.80 -12.38 -3.96
C GLY A 156 15.42 -13.39 -3.00
N VAL A 157 15.01 -13.38 -1.71
CA VAL A 157 15.54 -14.25 -0.66
C VAL A 157 14.39 -14.74 0.21
N ALA A 158 13.92 -15.98 0.01
CA ALA A 158 12.81 -16.56 0.77
C ALA A 158 13.17 -16.75 2.26
N ALA A 159 13.10 -15.67 3.05
CA ALA A 159 13.33 -15.65 4.49
C ALA A 159 12.09 -15.09 5.21
N PRO A 160 11.63 -15.73 6.32
CA PRO A 160 10.54 -15.20 7.14
C PRO A 160 10.83 -13.75 7.60
N GLY A 161 9.83 -12.86 7.48
CA GLY A 161 9.97 -11.45 7.88
C GLY A 161 10.67 -10.53 6.85
N ALA A 162 11.13 -11.05 5.72
CA ALA A 162 11.74 -10.24 4.68
C ALA A 162 10.71 -9.33 3.96
N GLN A 163 11.17 -8.12 3.62
CA GLN A 163 10.43 -7.12 2.87
C GLN A 163 10.26 -7.51 1.40
N CYS A 164 9.10 -7.18 0.83
CA CYS A 164 8.82 -7.34 -0.58
C CYS A 164 9.71 -6.42 -1.42
N SER A 165 10.22 -6.94 -2.51
CA SER A 165 11.02 -6.22 -3.49
C SER A 165 10.10 -5.68 -4.58
N PHE A 166 10.54 -4.61 -5.24
CA PHE A 166 10.05 -4.30 -6.56
C PHE A 166 10.50 -5.41 -7.50
N VAL A 167 9.62 -5.75 -8.44
CA VAL A 167 9.94 -6.62 -9.55
C VAL A 167 9.83 -5.81 -10.82
N TYR A 168 10.80 -5.91 -11.70
CA TYR A 168 10.56 -5.53 -13.08
C TYR A 168 10.81 -6.74 -13.99
N TYR A 169 10.03 -6.83 -15.04
CA TYR A 169 10.12 -7.88 -16.04
C TYR A 169 10.26 -7.23 -17.41
N LYS A 170 11.16 -7.80 -18.21
CA LYS A 170 11.44 -7.29 -19.55
C LYS A 170 11.43 -8.41 -20.59
N SER A 171 10.95 -8.05 -21.76
CA SER A 171 11.07 -8.82 -23.00
C SER A 171 11.35 -7.84 -24.15
N PRO A 172 11.69 -8.34 -25.35
CA PRO A 172 11.83 -7.55 -26.58
C PRO A 172 10.82 -6.43 -26.80
N THR A 173 9.56 -6.67 -26.45
CA THR A 173 8.43 -5.81 -26.76
C THR A 173 7.72 -5.32 -25.50
N LEU A 174 8.27 -5.64 -24.33
CA LEU A 174 7.55 -5.50 -23.09
C LEU A 174 8.45 -4.99 -21.98
N PHE A 175 7.98 -3.94 -21.31
CA PHE A 175 8.49 -3.50 -20.03
C PHE A 175 7.37 -3.51 -18.99
N ARG A 176 7.59 -4.21 -17.87
CA ARG A 176 6.68 -4.22 -16.74
C ARG A 176 7.43 -3.97 -15.45
N ILE A 177 6.81 -3.26 -14.53
CA ILE A 177 7.30 -3.11 -13.17
C ILE A 177 6.14 -3.26 -12.19
N GLY A 178 6.39 -3.86 -11.05
CA GLY A 178 5.39 -4.14 -10.05
C GLY A 178 5.92 -4.06 -8.62
N VAL A 179 5.01 -3.74 -7.69
CA VAL A 179 5.28 -3.76 -6.25
C VAL A 179 4.02 -4.15 -5.48
N ARG A 180 4.18 -4.94 -4.42
CA ARG A 180 3.08 -5.32 -3.53
C ARG A 180 2.71 -4.13 -2.64
N GLY A 181 1.42 -3.84 -2.54
CA GLY A 181 0.85 -2.81 -1.67
C GLY A 181 0.40 -3.33 -0.30
N PHE A 182 0.08 -2.40 0.59
CA PHE A 182 -0.52 -2.60 1.91
C PHE A 182 -2.06 -2.56 1.89
N ALA A 183 -2.67 -2.50 0.69
CA ALA A 183 -4.11 -2.53 0.52
C ALA A 183 -4.74 -3.75 1.25
N THR A 184 -6.02 -3.65 1.61
CA THR A 184 -6.77 -4.79 2.17
C THR A 184 -8.02 -5.04 1.33
N PRO A 185 -8.13 -6.16 0.58
CA PRO A 185 -7.10 -7.20 0.41
C PRO A 185 -5.85 -6.64 -0.28
N GLU A 186 -4.70 -7.26 -0.02
CA GLU A 186 -3.43 -6.85 -0.62
C GLU A 186 -3.47 -7.03 -2.13
N ARG A 187 -2.85 -6.09 -2.83
CA ARG A 187 -2.81 -6.04 -4.29
C ARG A 187 -1.39 -5.82 -4.76
N LEU A 188 -1.09 -6.34 -5.95
CA LEU A 188 0.11 -6.04 -6.69
C LEU A 188 -0.19 -4.86 -7.61
N PHE A 189 0.50 -3.73 -7.42
CA PHE A 189 0.44 -2.62 -8.38
C PHE A 189 1.41 -2.91 -9.49
N VAL A 190 0.94 -2.87 -10.74
CA VAL A 190 1.72 -3.18 -11.93
C VAL A 190 1.59 -2.04 -12.91
N TYR A 191 2.73 -1.56 -13.40
CA TYR A 191 2.80 -0.79 -14.62
C TYR A 191 3.25 -1.70 -15.76
N SER A 192 2.61 -1.57 -16.92
CA SER A 192 2.96 -2.29 -18.14
C SER A 192 3.04 -1.32 -19.30
N PHE A 193 4.07 -1.51 -20.10
CA PHE A 193 4.27 -0.91 -21.41
C PHE A 193 4.58 -2.06 -22.37
N GLU A 194 3.68 -2.28 -23.31
CA GLU A 194 3.80 -3.36 -24.30
C GLU A 194 3.64 -2.79 -25.71
N GLU A 195 4.57 -3.11 -26.59
CA GLU A 195 4.55 -2.74 -27.99
C GLU A 195 4.27 -3.99 -28.84
N SER A 196 3.11 -4.04 -29.49
CA SER A 196 2.77 -5.10 -30.43
C SER A 196 3.72 -5.09 -31.62
N ALA A 197 3.88 -6.24 -32.28
CA ALA A 197 4.59 -6.36 -33.56
C ALA A 197 4.01 -5.44 -34.66
N THR A 198 2.77 -4.97 -34.49
CA THR A 198 2.10 -4.01 -35.38
C THR A 198 2.32 -2.54 -35.00
N GLY A 199 3.14 -2.26 -33.98
CA GLY A 199 3.39 -0.90 -33.46
C GLY A 199 2.28 -0.35 -32.55
N ALA A 200 1.27 -1.16 -32.22
CA ALA A 200 0.24 -0.79 -31.26
C ALA A 200 0.80 -0.84 -29.83
N ILE A 201 0.56 0.21 -29.04
CA ILE A 201 1.05 0.30 -27.66
C ILE A 201 -0.08 0.04 -26.67
N ILE A 202 0.14 -0.86 -25.73
CA ILE A 202 -0.72 -1.11 -24.58
C ILE A 202 0.02 -0.65 -23.32
N GLU A 203 -0.47 0.43 -22.72
CA GLU A 203 0.13 1.04 -21.53
C GLU A 203 -0.90 1.33 -20.45
N GLY A 204 -0.47 1.27 -19.19
CA GLY A 204 -1.29 1.69 -18.06
C GLY A 204 -0.76 1.26 -16.70
N PHE A 205 -1.61 1.46 -15.70
CA PHE A 205 -1.46 0.90 -14.37
C PHE A 205 -2.58 -0.08 -14.08
N TRP A 206 -2.24 -1.13 -13.34
CA TRP A 206 -3.15 -2.20 -12.96
C TRP A 206 -2.95 -2.56 -11.49
N ALA A 207 -4.04 -2.99 -10.85
CA ALA A 207 -4.05 -3.60 -9.53
C ALA A 207 -4.46 -5.07 -9.69
N CYS A 208 -3.48 -5.95 -9.52
CA CYS A 208 -3.65 -7.39 -9.68
C CYS A 208 -3.71 -8.09 -8.30
N PRO A 209 -4.20 -9.34 -8.23
CA PRO A 209 -4.04 -10.19 -7.06
C PRO A 209 -2.55 -10.40 -6.77
N THR A 210 -2.18 -10.69 -5.51
CA THR A 210 -0.78 -10.90 -5.15
C THR A 210 -0.14 -12.04 -5.93
N THR A 211 -0.90 -13.11 -6.22
CA THR A 211 -0.46 -14.28 -7.00
C THR A 211 -0.28 -14.01 -8.50
N PHE A 212 -0.45 -12.78 -8.96
CA PHE A 212 -0.28 -12.45 -10.36
C PHE A 212 1.20 -12.52 -10.75
N ALA A 213 1.50 -13.33 -11.76
CA ALA A 213 2.85 -13.43 -12.32
C ALA A 213 3.11 -12.27 -13.29
N ILE A 214 4.11 -11.43 -12.99
CA ILE A 214 4.42 -10.21 -13.75
C ILE A 214 4.70 -10.44 -15.26
N ALA A 215 5.13 -11.65 -15.64
CA ALA A 215 5.35 -12.04 -17.04
C ALA A 215 4.06 -12.18 -17.85
N THR A 216 2.91 -12.37 -17.19
CA THR A 216 1.60 -12.54 -17.84
C THR A 216 0.93 -11.19 -18.12
N SER A 217 0.00 -11.14 -19.08
CA SER A 217 -0.67 -9.89 -19.43
C SER A 217 -1.62 -9.42 -18.31
N PRO A 218 -1.52 -8.15 -17.86
CA PRO A 218 -2.44 -7.57 -16.89
C PRO A 218 -3.80 -7.20 -17.49
N SER A 219 -4.02 -7.39 -18.80
CA SER A 219 -5.36 -7.28 -19.40
C SER A 219 -6.27 -8.48 -19.11
N SER A 220 -5.79 -9.47 -18.36
CA SER A 220 -6.58 -10.58 -17.82
C SER A 220 -7.75 -10.07 -16.95
N PRO A 221 -8.91 -10.76 -16.92
CA PRO A 221 -10.08 -10.37 -16.10
C PRO A 221 -9.81 -10.29 -14.59
N THR A 222 -8.65 -10.75 -14.13
CA THR A 222 -8.25 -10.75 -12.72
C THR A 222 -7.65 -9.43 -12.25
N CYS A 223 -7.21 -8.56 -13.16
CA CYS A 223 -6.55 -7.30 -12.83
C CYS A 223 -7.45 -6.11 -13.13
N ASP A 224 -7.53 -5.18 -12.18
CA ASP A 224 -8.32 -3.96 -12.34
C ASP A 224 -7.42 -2.85 -12.88
N ARG A 225 -7.84 -2.14 -13.94
CA ARG A 225 -7.10 -0.96 -14.42
C ARG A 225 -7.26 0.18 -13.40
N VAL A 226 -6.17 0.88 -13.09
CA VAL A 226 -6.12 1.96 -12.09
C VAL A 226 -5.80 3.31 -12.71
#